data_AF-A0A535M2Q9-F1
#
_entry.id   AF-A0A535M2Q9-F1
#
_cell.length_a   1.000
_cell.length_b   1.000
_cell.length_c   1.000
_cell.angle_alpha   90.00
_cell.angle_beta   90.00
_cell.angle_gamma   90.00
#
_symmetry.space_group_name_H-M   'P 1'
#
loop_
_entity.id
_entity.type
_entity.pdbx_description
1 polymer ?
#
loop_
_entity_poly.entity_id
_entity_poly.type
_entity_poly.pdbx_seq_one_letter_code
_entity_poly.pdbx_strand_id
1 'polypeptide(L)'
;MTPPDTIVDRLRRDVEEEESRARRAREEVSALQEAATEILSVRDSTEVLLTITHTALRLLGADIAGVFLREGDEMVMRSCVGHREPETARLRMTRGQGLAGRVLQ
;
A
#
# COMPACT_ATOMS: atom_id res chain seq x y z
N MET A 1 -41.63 0.03 29.01
CA MET A 1 -42.00 -0.96 27.98
C MET A 1 -41.35 -0.50 26.68
N THR A 2 -40.15 -0.99 26.40
CA THR A 2 -39.42 -0.67 25.16
C THR A 2 -40.18 -1.29 23.99
N PRO A 3 -40.44 -0.58 22.88
CA PRO A 3 -41.22 -1.13 21.78
C PRO A 3 -40.50 -2.36 21.19
N PRO A 4 -41.25 -3.43 20.84
CA PRO A 4 -40.69 -4.72 20.43
C PRO A 4 -39.80 -4.66 19.17
N ASP A 5 -39.91 -3.61 18.36
CA ASP A 5 -39.14 -3.46 17.11
C ASP A 5 -37.66 -3.11 17.34
N THR A 6 -37.30 -2.51 18.49
CA THR A 6 -35.92 -2.00 18.71
C THR A 6 -34.86 -3.10 18.84
N ILE A 7 -35.22 -4.29 19.31
CA ILE A 7 -34.28 -5.41 19.48
C ILE A 7 -33.98 -6.06 18.12
N VAL A 8 -35.01 -6.29 17.31
CA VAL A 8 -34.87 -6.87 15.97
C VAL A 8 -34.10 -5.91 15.07
N ASP A 9 -34.41 -4.62 15.12
CA ASP A 9 -33.69 -3.60 14.35
C ASP A 9 -32.22 -3.48 14.75
N ARG A 10 -31.91 -3.57 16.05
CA ARG A 10 -30.51 -3.58 16.53
C ARG A 10 -29.77 -4.81 16.03
N LEU A 11 -30.36 -6.00 16.16
CA LEU A 11 -29.74 -7.24 15.67
C LEU A 11 -29.50 -7.21 14.15
N ARG A 12 -30.41 -6.66 13.36
CA ARG A 12 -30.22 -6.49 11.91
C ARG A 12 -29.03 -5.57 11.60
N ARG A 13 -28.94 -4.43 12.30
CA ARG A 13 -27.82 -3.49 12.14
C ARG A 13 -26.48 -4.14 12.49
N ASP A 14 -26.42 -4.87 13.61
CA ASP A 14 -25.19 -5.54 14.06
C ASP A 14 -24.74 -6.59 13.03
N VAL A 15 -25.68 -7.37 12.46
CA VAL A 15 -25.37 -8.32 11.38
C VAL A 15 -24.88 -7.62 10.12
N GLU A 16 -25.52 -6.54 9.68
CA GLU A 16 -25.09 -5.75 8.50
C GLU A 16 -23.69 -5.14 8.70
N GLU A 17 -23.38 -4.66 9.91
CA GLU A 17 -22.07 -4.12 10.26
C GLU A 17 -20.99 -5.21 10.22
N GLU A 18 -21.26 -6.38 10.80
CA GLU A 18 -20.33 -7.51 10.77
C GLU A 18 -20.14 -8.08 9.36
N GLU A 19 -21.21 -8.18 8.56
CA GLU A 19 -21.11 -8.57 7.15
C GLU A 19 -20.29 -7.57 6.34
N SER A 20 -20.48 -6.27 6.58
CA SER A 20 -19.71 -5.20 5.93
C SER A 20 -18.23 -5.27 6.32
N ARG A 21 -17.91 -5.49 7.60
CA ARG A 21 -16.53 -5.69 8.08
C ARG A 21 -15.89 -6.93 7.47
N ALA A 22 -16.61 -8.06 7.48
CA ALA A 22 -16.12 -9.30 6.89
C ALA A 22 -15.88 -9.17 5.38
N ARG A 23 -16.76 -8.44 4.67
CA ARG A 23 -16.59 -8.16 3.24
C ARG A 23 -15.35 -7.30 2.99
N ARG A 24 -15.16 -6.20 3.73
CA ARG A 24 -13.96 -5.35 3.61
C ARG A 24 -12.67 -6.12 3.89
N ALA A 25 -12.64 -6.91 4.96
CA ALA A 25 -11.46 -7.71 5.29
C ALA A 25 -11.13 -8.75 4.19
N ARG A 26 -12.15 -9.36 3.56
CA ARG A 26 -11.96 -10.26 2.42
C ARG A 26 -11.41 -9.54 1.19
N GLU A 27 -11.94 -8.36 0.89
CA GLU A 27 -11.46 -7.52 -0.22
C GLU A 27 -10.00 -7.11 -0.01
N GLU A 28 -9.62 -6.69 1.21
CA GLU A 28 -8.24 -6.35 1.56
C GLU A 28 -7.29 -7.56 1.40
N VAL A 29 -7.68 -8.73 1.90
CA VAL A 29 -6.87 -9.95 1.76
C VAL A 29 -6.75 -10.37 0.29
N SER A 30 -7.82 -10.31 -0.49
CA SER A 30 -7.79 -10.63 -1.93
C SER A 30 -6.82 -9.71 -2.66
N ALA A 31 -6.90 -8.40 -2.41
CA ALA A 31 -6.03 -7.41 -3.02
C ALA A 31 -4.54 -7.65 -2.69
N LEU A 32 -4.24 -8.03 -1.44
CA LEU A 32 -2.87 -8.40 -1.03
C LEU A 32 -2.40 -9.70 -1.69
N GLN A 33 -3.26 -10.70 -1.81
CA GLN A 33 -2.92 -11.97 -2.48
C GLN A 33 -2.65 -11.79 -3.97
N GLU A 34 -3.48 -10.99 -4.65
CA GLU A 34 -3.28 -10.62 -6.06
C GLU A 34 -1.96 -9.88 -6.25
N ALA A 35 -1.69 -8.87 -5.41
CA ALA A 35 -0.43 -8.13 -5.43
C ALA A 35 0.79 -9.04 -5.22
N ALA A 36 0.74 -9.93 -4.22
CA ALA A 36 1.82 -10.87 -3.96
C ALA A 36 2.06 -11.81 -5.15
N THR A 37 0.98 -12.31 -5.77
CA THR A 37 1.06 -13.20 -6.94
C THR A 37 1.71 -12.49 -8.13
N GLU A 38 1.30 -11.25 -8.40
CA GLU A 38 1.85 -10.41 -9.46
C GLU A 38 3.35 -10.18 -9.24
N ILE A 39 3.74 -9.75 -8.04
CA ILE A 39 5.14 -9.49 -7.66
C ILE A 39 6.00 -10.76 -7.79
N LEU A 40 5.51 -11.91 -7.32
CA LEU A 40 6.26 -13.17 -7.33
C LEU A 40 6.42 -13.78 -8.73
N SER A 41 5.60 -13.36 -9.70
CA SER A 41 5.70 -13.84 -11.09
C SER A 41 6.87 -13.23 -11.87
N VAL A 42 7.39 -12.08 -11.42
CA VAL A 42 8.44 -11.32 -12.10
C VAL A 42 9.82 -11.88 -11.77
N ARG A 43 10.65 -12.11 -12.80
CA ARG A 43 11.99 -12.69 -12.64
C ARG A 43 13.11 -11.68 -12.61
N ASP A 44 12.90 -10.49 -13.18
CA ASP A 44 13.90 -9.42 -13.21
C ASP A 44 13.75 -8.49 -11.99
N SER A 45 14.88 -8.16 -11.36
CA SER A 45 14.91 -7.34 -10.14
C SER A 45 14.52 -5.87 -10.37
N THR A 46 14.68 -5.34 -11.58
CA THR A 46 14.25 -3.97 -11.90
C THR A 46 12.75 -3.97 -12.16
N GLU A 47 12.29 -4.93 -12.94
CA GLU A 47 10.88 -5.12 -13.26
C GLU A 47 10.04 -5.37 -11.99
N VAL A 48 10.53 -6.18 -11.05
CA VAL A 48 9.78 -6.46 -9.81
C VAL A 48 9.61 -5.20 -8.95
N LEU A 49 10.63 -4.33 -8.89
CA LEU A 49 10.52 -3.06 -8.15
C LEU A 49 9.51 -2.12 -8.81
N LEU A 50 9.49 -2.07 -10.14
CA LEU A 50 8.49 -1.30 -10.88
C LEU A 50 7.07 -1.83 -10.61
N THR A 51 6.88 -3.15 -10.67
CA THR A 51 5.61 -3.82 -10.34
C THR A 51 5.17 -3.52 -8.92
N ILE A 52 6.05 -3.68 -7.92
CA ILE A 52 5.77 -3.33 -6.52
C ILE A 52 5.29 -1.87 -6.42
N THR A 53 5.97 -0.96 -7.11
CA THR A 53 5.68 0.48 -7.01
C THR A 53 4.32 0.81 -7.62
N HIS A 54 4.00 0.25 -8.79
CA HIS A 54 2.70 0.42 -9.44
C HIS A 54 1.56 -0.17 -8.61
N THR A 55 1.76 -1.37 -8.08
CA THR A 55 0.76 -2.06 -7.26
C THR A 55 0.49 -1.28 -5.97
N ALA A 56 1.53 -0.77 -5.30
CA ALA A 56 1.37 0.10 -4.13
C ALA A 56 0.61 1.39 -4.46
N LEU A 57 0.95 2.07 -5.57
CA LEU A 57 0.25 3.28 -6.00
C LEU A 57 -1.25 3.01 -6.21
N ARG A 58 -1.58 1.93 -6.93
CA ARG A 58 -2.96 1.54 -7.23
C ARG A 58 -3.75 1.17 -5.98
N LEU A 59 -3.18 0.33 -5.10
CA LEU A 59 -3.86 -0.12 -3.89
C LEU A 59 -4.12 1.00 -2.90
N LEU A 60 -3.20 1.97 -2.81
CA LEU A 60 -3.31 3.11 -1.89
C LEU A 60 -4.06 4.30 -2.49
N GLY A 61 -4.40 4.27 -3.78
CA GLY A 61 -4.98 5.42 -4.48
C GLY A 61 -4.07 6.65 -4.43
N ALA A 62 -2.74 6.44 -4.46
CA ALA A 62 -1.76 7.52 -4.35
C ALA A 62 -1.49 8.20 -5.70
N ASP A 63 -1.03 9.44 -5.66
CA ASP A 63 -0.58 10.15 -6.88
C ASP A 63 0.85 9.79 -7.29
N ILE A 64 1.71 9.48 -6.31
CA ILE A 64 3.13 9.19 -6.49
C ILE A 64 3.53 8.06 -5.55
N ALA A 65 4.34 7.12 -6.05
CA ALA A 65 4.96 6.09 -5.24
C ALA A 65 6.42 5.88 -5.68
N GLY A 66 7.26 5.45 -4.73
CA GLY A 66 8.66 5.14 -5.01
C GLY A 66 9.21 4.10 -4.06
N VAL A 67 10.17 3.31 -4.55
CA VAL A 67 10.91 2.32 -3.78
C VAL A 67 12.37 2.74 -3.72
N PHE A 68 12.87 2.87 -2.50
CA PHE A 68 14.29 3.09 -2.23
C PHE A 68 14.94 1.78 -1.82
N LEU A 69 16.13 1.50 -2.34
CA LEU A 69 17.03 0.50 -1.79
C LEU A 69 18.16 1.17 -1.04
N ARG A 70 18.63 0.50 0.01
CA ARG A 70 19.78 0.95 0.78
C ARG A 70 21.07 0.58 0.04
N GLU A 71 21.93 1.57 -0.17
CA GLU A 71 23.29 1.41 -0.71
C GLU A 71 24.27 2.03 0.31
N GLY A 72 24.86 1.20 1.16
CA GLY A 72 25.74 1.68 2.25
C GLY A 72 24.98 2.51 3.29
N ASP A 73 25.32 3.79 3.39
CA ASP A 73 24.66 4.78 4.28
C ASP A 73 23.70 5.72 3.55
N GLU A 74 23.31 5.36 2.31
CA GLU A 74 22.35 6.10 1.51
C GLU A 74 21.10 5.27 1.20
N MET A 75 19.97 5.95 1.10
CA MET A 75 18.75 5.45 0.44
C MET A 75 18.74 5.94 -1.00
N VAL A 76 18.63 5.02 -1.96
CA VAL A 76 18.71 5.31 -3.39
C VAL A 76 17.41 4.91 -4.06
N MET A 77 16.79 5.84 -4.78
CA MET A 77 15.56 5.57 -5.53
C MET A 77 15.85 4.55 -6.63
N ARG A 78 15.10 3.45 -6.65
CA ARG A 78 15.23 2.38 -7.65
C ARG A 78 14.00 2.22 -8.53
N SER A 79 12.86 2.74 -8.09
CA SER A 79 11.66 2.82 -8.88
C SER A 79 10.83 4.00 -8.40
N CYS A 80 10.22 4.74 -9.33
CA CYS A 80 9.32 5.84 -9.01
C CYS A 80 8.27 5.98 -10.11
N VAL A 81 7.01 6.11 -9.73
CA VAL A 81 5.85 6.25 -10.63
C VAL A 81 5.01 7.45 -10.22
N GLY A 82 4.34 8.08 -11.18
CA GLY A 82 3.51 9.28 -10.95
C GLY A 82 4.30 10.59 -10.76
N HIS A 83 5.64 10.54 -10.75
CA HIS A 83 6.49 11.72 -10.63
C HIS A 83 6.43 12.60 -11.89
N ARG A 84 6.55 13.92 -11.69
CA ARG A 84 6.55 14.91 -12.78
C ARG A 84 7.95 15.33 -13.20
N GLU A 85 8.87 15.38 -12.25
CA GLU A 85 10.27 15.78 -12.47
C GLU A 85 11.16 14.54 -12.55
N PRO A 86 11.93 14.34 -13.65
CA PRO A 86 12.83 13.20 -13.82
C PRO A 86 13.85 13.04 -12.69
N GLU A 87 14.21 14.14 -12.03
CA GLU A 87 15.12 14.18 -10.89
C GLU A 87 14.59 13.36 -9.71
N THR A 88 13.27 13.27 -9.56
CA THR A 88 12.60 12.49 -8.50
C THR A 88 12.98 11.01 -8.57
N ALA A 89 13.10 10.46 -9.79
CA ALA A 89 13.47 9.07 -10.00
C ALA A 89 14.96 8.78 -9.68
N ARG A 90 15.77 9.81 -9.46
CA ARG A 90 17.22 9.71 -9.19
C ARG A 90 17.62 10.15 -7.79
N LEU A 91 16.65 10.31 -6.88
CA LEU A 91 16.90 10.76 -5.51
C LEU A 91 17.85 9.82 -4.76
N ARG A 92 18.81 10.44 -4.06
CA ARG A 92 19.69 9.81 -3.08
C ARG A 92 19.61 10.60 -1.79
N MET A 93 19.54 9.91 -0.66
CA MET A 93 19.40 10.52 0.65
C MET A 93 20.34 9.86 1.64
N THR A 94 21.13 10.66 2.34
CA THR A 94 21.95 10.20 3.46
C THR A 94 21.08 10.03 4.72
N ARG A 95 21.64 9.41 5.77
CA ARG A 95 20.98 9.28 7.08
C ARG A 95 20.48 10.63 7.60
N GLY A 96 19.24 10.64 8.08
CA GLY A 96 18.57 11.85 8.60
C GLY A 96 18.08 12.84 7.52
N GLN A 97 18.43 12.66 6.24
CA GLN A 97 18.02 13.56 5.17
C GLN A 97 16.60 13.24 4.68
N GLY A 98 15.71 14.24 4.76
CA GLY A 98 14.31 14.15 4.33
C GLY A 98 13.53 12.97 4.95
N LEU A 99 12.50 12.45 4.27
CA LEU A 99 11.65 11.38 4.84
C LEU A 99 12.36 10.03 4.83
N ALA A 100 12.84 9.56 3.67
CA ALA A 100 13.46 8.23 3.59
C ALA A 100 14.79 8.13 4.36
N GLY A 101 15.62 9.18 4.36
CA GLY A 101 16.87 9.18 5.14
C GLY A 101 16.65 9.14 6.66
N ARG A 102 15.52 9.67 7.16
CA ARG A 102 15.15 9.52 8.58
C ARG A 102 14.71 8.11 8.96
N VAL A 103 14.23 7.30 8.02
CA VAL A 103 13.95 5.87 8.29
C VAL A 103 15.25 5.07 8.46
N LEU A 104 16.36 5.54 7.86
CA LEU A 104 17.67 4.89 7.94
C LEU A 104 18.43 5.21 9.25
N GLN A 105 17.96 6.15 10.07
CA GLN A 105 18.70 6.65 11.24
C GLN A 105 18.73 5.65 12.40
#